data_AF-A0AAU7VHF9-F1
#
_entry.id   AF-A0AAU7VHF9-F1
#
_cell.length_a   1.000
_cell.length_b   1.000
_cell.length_c   1.000
_cell.angle_alpha   90.00
_cell.angle_beta   90.00
_cell.angle_gamma   90.00
#
_symmetry.space_group_name_H-M   'P 1'
#
loop_
_entity.id
_entity.type
_entity.pdbx_description
1 polymer ?
#
loop_
_entity_poly.entity_id
_entity_poly.type
_entity_poly.pdbx_seq_one_letter_code
_entity_poly.pdbx_strand_id
1 'polypeptide(L)'
;MKALTKANIHNRFDIEVRDAKTNKLKIKGQAENIILNRMYSRLVEFESYFDNIVFGRGTGTPEPTRTSLFDRIDRKRATTEEVVRDFPVSSWTKSIRLEADEYVGESITEVGISNLNVSVNTHALIKDAEGNLLTINKTDIDIITIYATVFIELDNTNPEIDFFQRGNNNRLISYLTGDDFSDPRLIIGNIGENTQTGDVGNYIYSRRLTRTSDEQNRKVTFSTRLNTDEGNYDIYEVALSDLCRASLINSTKWQPFRLEEQNIGVGDGETTEFDLKRYDIFDVDIRVDGQKAENITLNNIESGSYREKLPLWKALDLSLNPNNLNIFSSPFNGKPEYAELLPTTVVKVDPSKIVGKTLEFVLEGEYFFSARRAYVYVDGSNDGEEFEQIYSASDGGWDPSTYTYTIEEPYEYLRFRFSGHDSSTSTIHSVRMLNENYKTPTVVFDTPPSEGAAITADYTVPYIPKTEDYVLDVSFEIQFGEG
;
A
#
# COMPACT_ATOMS: atom_id res chain seq x y z
N MET A 1 -6.28 13.54 -10.23
CA MET A 1 -4.90 13.08 -9.95
C MET A 1 -4.62 11.79 -10.70
N LYS A 2 -3.43 11.66 -11.30
CA LYS A 2 -3.01 10.45 -12.02
C LYS A 2 -1.66 9.96 -11.51
N ALA A 3 -1.65 8.75 -10.96
CA ALA A 3 -0.47 8.04 -10.47
C ALA A 3 -0.12 6.91 -11.45
N LEU A 4 1.17 6.74 -11.78
CA LEU A 4 1.65 5.65 -12.63
C LEU A 4 2.81 4.95 -11.91
N THR A 5 2.75 3.62 -11.83
CA THR A 5 3.85 2.79 -11.32
C THR A 5 4.13 1.61 -12.25
N LYS A 6 5.28 0.95 -12.06
CA LYS A 6 5.73 -0.15 -12.92
C LYS A 6 6.09 -1.40 -12.11
N ALA A 7 5.84 -2.55 -12.73
CA ALA A 7 6.30 -3.84 -12.27
C ALA A 7 6.95 -4.59 -13.44
N ASN A 8 8.24 -4.90 -13.31
CA ASN A 8 8.99 -5.65 -14.30
C ASN A 8 9.06 -7.12 -13.91
N ILE A 9 8.92 -7.99 -14.90
CA ILE A 9 8.93 -9.43 -14.71
C ILE A 9 9.91 -10.05 -15.69
N HIS A 10 10.77 -10.93 -15.19
CA HIS A 10 11.58 -11.84 -15.99
C HIS A 10 11.61 -13.20 -15.31
N ASN A 11 12.09 -14.23 -16.01
CA ASN A 11 12.23 -15.54 -15.40
C ASN A 11 13.52 -16.25 -15.82
N ARG A 12 13.93 -17.21 -15.01
CA ARG A 12 15.07 -18.09 -15.28
C ARG A 12 14.63 -19.53 -15.11
N PHE A 13 15.18 -20.41 -15.93
CA PHE A 13 15.10 -21.84 -15.74
C PHE A 13 16.47 -22.39 -15.37
N ASP A 14 16.50 -23.27 -14.37
CA ASP A 14 17.66 -24.07 -14.01
C ASP A 14 17.29 -25.54 -14.21
N ILE A 15 18.06 -26.27 -15.02
CA ILE A 15 17.78 -27.65 -15.41
C ILE A 15 18.90 -28.55 -14.88
N GLU A 16 18.53 -29.59 -14.15
CA GLU A 16 19.45 -30.60 -13.66
C GLU A 16 19.08 -31.98 -14.21
N VAL A 17 20.03 -32.65 -14.85
CA VAL A 17 19.91 -34.05 -15.25
C VAL A 17 20.75 -34.88 -14.31
N ARG A 18 20.14 -35.82 -13.60
CA ARG A 18 20.79 -36.68 -12.61
C ARG A 18 20.62 -38.14 -12.95
N ASP A 19 21.64 -38.94 -12.68
CA ASP A 19 21.55 -40.40 -12.80
C ASP A 19 20.55 -40.96 -11.77
N ALA A 20 19.60 -41.76 -12.24
CA ALA A 20 18.47 -42.24 -11.44
C ALA A 20 18.88 -43.19 -10.30
N LYS A 21 20.02 -43.87 -10.44
CA LYS A 21 20.49 -44.84 -9.43
C LYS A 21 21.43 -44.20 -8.41
N THR A 22 22.26 -43.27 -8.86
CA THR A 22 23.35 -42.69 -8.04
C THR A 22 23.07 -41.26 -7.61
N ASN A 23 22.04 -40.62 -8.15
CA ASN A 23 21.69 -39.21 -7.96
C ASN A 23 22.82 -38.21 -8.34
N LYS A 24 23.83 -38.69 -9.09
CA LYS A 24 24.94 -37.85 -9.55
C LYS A 24 24.48 -36.93 -10.67
N LEU A 25 24.82 -35.65 -10.56
CA LEU A 25 24.59 -34.65 -11.60
C LEU A 25 25.39 -35.02 -12.86
N LYS A 26 24.69 -35.13 -13.99
CA LYS A 26 25.25 -35.43 -15.30
C LYS A 26 25.34 -34.19 -16.17
N ILE A 27 24.27 -33.40 -16.20
CA ILE A 27 24.14 -32.21 -17.05
C ILE A 27 23.48 -31.10 -16.24
N LYS A 28 23.95 -29.88 -16.42
CA LYS A 28 23.31 -28.66 -15.93
C LYS A 28 23.04 -27.74 -17.13
N GLY A 29 21.81 -27.27 -17.24
CA GLY A 29 21.40 -26.30 -18.25
C GLY A 29 20.76 -25.09 -17.59
N GLN A 30 20.77 -23.96 -18.30
CA GLN A 30 20.08 -22.74 -17.88
C GLN A 30 19.35 -22.12 -19.06
N ALA A 31 18.25 -21.42 -18.80
CA ALA A 31 17.55 -20.68 -19.82
C ALA A 31 17.01 -19.37 -19.25
N GLU A 32 17.25 -18.27 -19.94
CA GLU A 32 16.56 -16.99 -19.71
C GLU A 32 15.46 -16.89 -20.76
N ASN A 33 14.26 -16.55 -20.33
CA ASN A 33 13.09 -16.54 -21.20
C ASN A 33 12.91 -15.19 -21.88
N ILE A 34 12.07 -15.20 -22.91
CA ILE A 34 11.28 -14.03 -23.28
C ILE A 34 9.91 -14.12 -22.63
N ILE A 35 9.33 -12.98 -22.28
CA ILE A 35 7.92 -12.89 -21.89
C ILE A 35 7.05 -12.81 -23.15
N LEU A 36 6.05 -13.70 -23.28
CA LEU A 36 5.11 -13.68 -24.41
C LEU A 36 3.97 -12.69 -24.17
N ASN A 37 3.34 -12.17 -25.23
CA ASN A 37 2.20 -11.24 -25.15
C ASN A 37 1.07 -11.78 -24.28
N ARG A 38 0.85 -13.09 -24.32
CA ARG A 38 -0.13 -13.78 -23.49
C ARG A 38 0.12 -13.60 -21.99
N MET A 39 1.37 -13.54 -21.54
CA MET A 39 1.65 -13.26 -20.12
C MET A 39 1.01 -11.93 -19.70
N TYR A 40 1.17 -10.89 -20.52
CA TYR A 40 0.59 -9.58 -20.23
C TYR A 40 -0.94 -9.60 -20.24
N SER A 41 -1.57 -10.37 -21.13
CA SER A 41 -3.04 -10.53 -21.12
C SER A 41 -3.56 -11.11 -19.80
N ARG A 42 -2.78 -11.99 -19.14
CA ARG A 42 -3.10 -12.54 -17.82
C ARG A 42 -2.85 -11.52 -16.71
N LEU A 43 -1.71 -10.83 -16.77
CA LEU A 43 -1.29 -9.86 -15.74
C LEU A 43 -2.25 -8.68 -15.64
N VAL A 44 -2.69 -8.10 -16.76
CA VAL A 44 -3.61 -6.96 -16.74
C VAL A 44 -5.03 -7.32 -16.24
N GLU A 45 -5.38 -8.60 -16.31
CA GLU A 45 -6.64 -9.15 -15.76
C GLU A 45 -6.48 -9.75 -14.36
N PHE A 46 -5.25 -9.76 -13.83
CA PHE A 46 -4.89 -10.42 -12.58
C PHE A 46 -5.26 -11.92 -12.52
N GLU A 47 -5.08 -12.63 -13.63
CA GLU A 47 -5.30 -14.08 -13.70
C GLU A 47 -4.05 -14.89 -13.35
N SER A 48 -4.21 -16.15 -12.93
CA SER A 48 -3.08 -17.08 -12.77
C SER A 48 -2.29 -17.21 -14.07
N TYR A 49 -0.96 -17.16 -13.95
CA TYR A 49 -0.03 -17.22 -15.06
C TYR A 49 1.02 -18.35 -14.94
N PHE A 50 1.14 -19.02 -13.79
CA PHE A 50 2.19 -20.03 -13.57
C PHE A 50 1.70 -21.25 -12.79
N ASP A 51 1.12 -22.21 -13.50
CA ASP A 51 0.66 -23.50 -12.93
C ASP A 51 1.50 -24.70 -13.38
N ASN A 52 2.11 -24.60 -14.56
CA ASN A 52 2.80 -25.68 -15.24
C ASN A 52 4.15 -25.20 -15.79
N ILE A 53 5.10 -26.12 -15.86
CA ILE A 53 6.29 -25.99 -16.69
C ILE A 53 6.08 -26.86 -17.94
N VAL A 54 6.25 -26.26 -19.11
CA VAL A 54 6.15 -26.93 -20.41
C VAL A 54 7.56 -27.16 -20.97
N PHE A 55 7.73 -28.23 -21.74
CA PHE A 55 9.01 -28.57 -22.34
C PHE A 55 8.82 -29.16 -23.74
N GLY A 56 9.83 -28.99 -24.60
CA GLY A 56 9.74 -29.32 -26.01
C GLY A 56 11.09 -29.39 -26.70
N ARG A 57 11.04 -29.36 -28.03
CA ARG A 57 12.19 -29.37 -28.93
C ARG A 57 12.09 -28.25 -29.97
N GLY A 58 13.16 -27.49 -30.10
CA GLY A 58 13.20 -26.30 -30.93
C GLY A 58 14.59 -25.68 -30.99
N THR A 59 14.86 -24.98 -32.10
CA THR A 59 16.15 -24.34 -32.37
C THR A 59 16.00 -22.93 -32.95
N GLY A 60 14.77 -22.42 -33.09
CA GLY A 60 14.49 -21.10 -33.64
C GLY A 60 14.60 -19.97 -32.60
N THR A 61 14.48 -18.73 -33.04
CA THR A 61 14.46 -17.56 -32.14
C THR A 61 13.06 -17.38 -31.53
N PRO A 62 12.91 -17.41 -30.19
CA PRO A 62 11.65 -17.09 -29.54
C PRO A 62 11.17 -15.67 -29.89
N GLU A 63 9.86 -15.48 -30.07
CA GLU A 63 9.25 -14.17 -30.35
C GLU A 63 8.03 -13.90 -29.43
N PRO A 64 7.78 -12.65 -28.99
CA PRO A 64 6.70 -12.35 -28.05
C PRO A 64 5.28 -12.70 -28.51
N THR A 65 5.04 -12.77 -29.82
CA THR A 65 3.72 -13.07 -30.41
C THR A 65 3.38 -14.56 -30.38
N ARG A 66 4.33 -15.43 -30.00
CA ARG A 66 4.09 -16.87 -29.92
C ARG A 66 3.05 -17.21 -28.86
N THR A 67 2.36 -18.32 -29.09
CA THR A 67 1.40 -18.90 -28.12
C THR A 67 1.80 -20.31 -27.67
N SER A 68 2.88 -20.87 -28.22
CA SER A 68 3.40 -22.21 -27.91
C SER A 68 4.92 -22.29 -28.06
N LEU A 69 5.51 -23.35 -27.50
CA LEU A 69 6.87 -23.80 -27.83
C LEU A 69 7.01 -24.12 -29.33
N PHE A 70 8.24 -24.35 -29.84
CA PHE A 70 8.47 -24.70 -31.25
C PHE A 70 7.85 -26.05 -31.60
N ASP A 71 8.19 -27.08 -30.84
CA ASP A 71 7.56 -28.40 -30.93
C ASP A 71 7.41 -28.95 -29.52
N ARG A 72 6.20 -28.81 -29.00
CA ARG A 72 5.91 -29.13 -27.60
C ARG A 72 5.82 -30.64 -27.41
N ILE A 73 6.57 -31.15 -26.45
CA ILE A 73 6.49 -32.55 -26.01
C ILE A 73 5.34 -32.70 -25.00
N ASP A 74 5.42 -32.01 -23.85
CA ASP A 74 4.37 -32.11 -22.83
C ASP A 74 4.39 -30.93 -21.83
N ARG A 75 3.66 -31.06 -20.72
CA ARG A 75 3.72 -30.24 -19.51
C ARG A 75 3.65 -31.11 -18.27
N LYS A 76 4.17 -30.59 -17.16
CA LYS A 76 3.82 -31.06 -15.83
C LYS A 76 3.36 -29.90 -14.95
N ARG A 77 2.44 -30.20 -14.04
CA ARG A 77 2.01 -29.24 -13.00
C ARG A 77 3.20 -28.98 -12.08
N ALA A 78 3.51 -27.71 -11.86
CA ALA A 78 4.67 -27.30 -11.09
C ALA A 78 4.35 -27.19 -9.60
N THR A 79 5.29 -27.61 -8.76
CA THR A 79 5.23 -27.47 -7.30
C THR A 79 6.02 -26.25 -6.86
N THR A 80 5.49 -25.48 -5.91
CA THR A 80 6.23 -24.35 -5.32
C THR A 80 7.40 -24.88 -4.50
N GLU A 81 8.59 -24.38 -4.77
CA GLU A 81 9.81 -24.68 -4.02
C GLU A 81 10.15 -23.56 -3.05
N GLU A 82 10.01 -22.30 -3.50
CA GLU A 82 10.37 -21.12 -2.72
C GLU A 82 9.54 -19.91 -3.15
N VAL A 83 9.17 -19.09 -2.17
CA VAL A 83 8.54 -17.78 -2.38
C VAL A 83 9.30 -16.77 -1.54
N VAL A 84 9.88 -15.76 -2.17
CA VAL A 84 10.50 -14.62 -1.51
C VAL A 84 9.66 -13.38 -1.82
N ARG A 85 9.00 -12.86 -0.79
CA ARG A 85 8.19 -11.62 -0.87
C ARG A 85 8.93 -10.50 -0.19
N ASP A 86 9.76 -9.82 -0.96
CA ASP A 86 10.59 -8.70 -0.51
C ASP A 86 10.45 -7.49 -1.43
N PHE A 87 10.84 -6.32 -0.94
CA PHE A 87 10.79 -5.07 -1.69
C PHE A 87 12.22 -4.54 -1.93
N PRO A 88 12.58 -4.10 -3.15
CA PRO A 88 11.74 -4.01 -4.36
C PRO A 88 11.70 -5.30 -5.20
N VAL A 89 12.56 -6.28 -4.89
CA VAL A 89 12.70 -7.51 -5.66
C VAL A 89 12.09 -8.69 -4.92
N SER A 90 11.17 -9.38 -5.57
CA SER A 90 10.56 -10.63 -5.11
C SER A 90 10.84 -11.77 -6.08
N SER A 91 10.72 -13.01 -5.63
CA SER A 91 10.87 -14.18 -6.49
C SER A 91 9.89 -15.30 -6.13
N TRP A 92 9.56 -16.11 -7.14
CA TRP A 92 8.74 -17.30 -7.00
C TRP A 92 9.34 -18.45 -7.82
N THR A 93 9.84 -19.46 -7.12
CA THR A 93 10.44 -20.65 -7.72
C THR A 93 9.47 -21.82 -7.65
N LYS A 94 9.21 -22.44 -8.80
CA LYS A 94 8.51 -23.72 -8.89
C LYS A 94 9.35 -24.74 -9.63
N SER A 95 9.08 -26.03 -9.42
CA SER A 95 9.77 -27.11 -10.11
C SER A 95 8.82 -28.13 -10.74
N ILE A 96 9.35 -28.87 -11.72
CA ILE A 96 8.81 -30.16 -12.16
C ILE A 96 9.93 -31.19 -12.18
N ARG A 97 9.56 -32.46 -12.02
CA ARG A 97 10.46 -33.60 -12.13
C ARG A 97 9.97 -34.57 -13.19
N LEU A 98 10.85 -34.95 -14.11
CA LEU A 98 10.64 -36.01 -15.09
C LEU A 98 11.35 -37.25 -14.57
N GLU A 99 10.58 -38.30 -14.29
CA GLU A 99 11.08 -39.55 -13.74
C GLU A 99 11.86 -40.36 -14.78
N ALA A 100 12.56 -41.40 -14.31
CA ALA A 100 13.41 -42.25 -15.13
C ALA A 100 12.67 -42.89 -16.31
N ASP A 101 11.44 -43.34 -16.09
CA ASP A 101 10.56 -43.99 -17.08
C ASP A 101 9.73 -43.01 -17.93
N GLU A 102 9.75 -41.71 -17.62
CA GLU A 102 9.01 -40.70 -18.35
C GLU A 102 9.85 -40.12 -19.52
N TYR A 103 9.19 -39.94 -20.67
CA TYR A 103 9.72 -39.28 -21.87
C TYR A 103 11.08 -39.82 -22.36
N VAL A 104 11.34 -41.12 -22.16
CA VAL A 104 12.57 -41.77 -22.62
C VAL A 104 12.67 -41.71 -24.15
N GLY A 105 13.83 -41.31 -24.67
CA GLY A 105 14.09 -41.14 -26.10
C GLY A 105 13.74 -39.76 -26.63
N GLU A 106 13.07 -38.91 -25.84
CA GLU A 106 12.83 -37.52 -26.23
C GLU A 106 14.08 -36.66 -26.08
N SER A 107 14.14 -35.62 -26.91
CA SER A 107 15.19 -34.60 -26.89
C SER A 107 14.58 -33.29 -26.43
N ILE A 108 15.01 -32.77 -25.28
CA ILE A 108 14.50 -31.53 -24.70
C ILE A 108 15.50 -30.40 -24.94
N THR A 109 15.05 -29.32 -25.58
CA THR A 109 15.88 -28.15 -25.90
C THR A 109 15.22 -26.82 -25.56
N GLU A 110 13.95 -26.82 -25.15
CA GLU A 110 13.19 -25.62 -24.85
C GLU A 110 12.22 -25.85 -23.69
N VAL A 111 11.94 -24.77 -22.97
CA VAL A 111 11.06 -24.73 -21.79
C VAL A 111 10.22 -23.46 -21.77
N GLY A 112 9.15 -23.48 -20.99
CA GLY A 112 8.27 -22.34 -20.81
C GLY A 112 7.39 -22.44 -19.58
N ILE A 113 6.85 -21.32 -19.14
CA ILE A 113 5.82 -21.25 -18.10
C ILE A 113 4.44 -21.24 -18.75
N SER A 114 3.49 -21.95 -18.14
CA SER A 114 2.09 -21.93 -18.55
C SER A 114 1.16 -22.00 -17.35
N ASN A 115 -0.04 -21.44 -17.48
CA ASN A 115 -1.14 -21.69 -16.56
C ASN A 115 -2.22 -22.65 -17.13
N LEU A 116 -2.13 -22.98 -18.43
CA LEU A 116 -3.11 -23.81 -19.15
C LEU A 116 -2.46 -25.01 -19.83
N ASN A 117 -3.33 -25.79 -20.48
CA ASN A 117 -2.97 -27.01 -21.14
C ASN A 117 -2.20 -26.82 -22.45
N VAL A 118 -2.47 -25.78 -23.24
CA VAL A 118 -1.92 -25.62 -24.60
C VAL A 118 -1.06 -24.38 -24.71
N SER A 119 -1.59 -23.24 -24.29
CA SER A 119 -0.96 -21.95 -24.48
C SER A 119 0.18 -21.71 -23.48
N VAL A 120 1.20 -20.96 -23.88
CA VAL A 120 2.40 -20.68 -23.10
C VAL A 120 2.50 -19.19 -22.77
N ASN A 121 3.08 -18.85 -21.62
CA ASN A 121 3.26 -17.46 -21.16
C ASN A 121 4.71 -17.00 -21.30
N THR A 122 5.69 -17.90 -21.21
CA THR A 122 7.11 -17.59 -21.41
C THR A 122 7.79 -18.67 -22.24
N HIS A 123 8.82 -18.31 -23.00
CA HIS A 123 9.53 -19.26 -23.88
C HIS A 123 11.03 -19.04 -23.79
N ALA A 124 11.78 -20.12 -23.57
CA ALA A 124 13.23 -20.10 -23.52
C ALA A 124 13.84 -21.32 -24.23
N LEU A 125 15.00 -21.14 -24.84
CA LEU A 125 15.86 -22.23 -25.28
C LEU A 125 16.84 -22.57 -24.16
N ILE A 126 17.04 -23.86 -23.90
CA ILE A 126 17.99 -24.34 -22.89
C ILE A 126 19.41 -24.15 -23.42
N LYS A 127 20.28 -23.56 -22.60
CA LYS A 127 21.67 -23.31 -22.93
C LYS A 127 22.62 -24.00 -21.95
N ASP A 128 23.84 -24.26 -22.42
CA ASP A 128 24.96 -24.67 -21.58
C ASP A 128 25.60 -23.45 -20.86
N ALA A 129 26.64 -23.69 -20.09
CA ALA A 129 27.33 -22.64 -19.33
C ALA A 129 28.03 -21.61 -20.23
N GLU A 130 28.30 -21.98 -21.48
CA GLU A 130 28.90 -21.15 -22.52
C GLU A 130 27.86 -20.38 -23.35
N GLY A 131 26.56 -20.58 -23.09
CA GLY A 131 25.45 -19.90 -23.75
C GLY A 131 25.03 -20.53 -25.08
N ASN A 132 25.55 -21.70 -25.44
CA ASN A 132 25.16 -22.44 -26.64
C ASN A 132 23.92 -23.28 -26.38
N LEU A 133 23.13 -23.55 -27.43
CA LEU A 133 21.96 -24.41 -27.33
C LEU A 133 22.34 -25.81 -26.80
N LEU A 134 21.72 -26.19 -25.69
CA LEU A 134 21.91 -27.50 -25.06
C LEU A 134 20.77 -28.43 -25.43
N THR A 135 21.13 -29.64 -25.88
CA THR A 135 20.17 -30.71 -26.18
C THR A 135 20.25 -31.82 -25.14
N ILE A 136 19.16 -32.01 -24.38
CA ILE A 136 19.07 -33.05 -23.36
C ILE A 136 18.35 -34.26 -23.95
N ASN A 137 19.11 -35.31 -24.27
CA ASN A 137 18.55 -36.59 -24.71
C ASN A 137 18.18 -37.44 -23.48
N LYS A 138 16.89 -37.63 -23.22
CA LYS A 138 16.38 -38.32 -22.03
C LYS A 138 16.56 -39.83 -22.15
N THR A 139 17.28 -40.46 -21.23
CA THR A 139 17.38 -41.92 -21.12
C THR A 139 16.55 -42.48 -19.95
N ASP A 140 16.43 -43.80 -19.89
CA ASP A 140 15.74 -44.55 -18.83
C ASP A 140 16.50 -44.57 -17.48
N ILE A 141 17.71 -43.99 -17.45
CA ILE A 141 18.51 -43.80 -16.24
C ILE A 141 18.64 -42.33 -15.86
N ASP A 142 17.91 -41.42 -16.50
CA ASP A 142 17.97 -39.99 -16.21
C ASP A 142 16.73 -39.53 -15.45
N ILE A 143 16.93 -38.71 -14.42
CA ILE A 143 15.91 -37.87 -13.82
C ILE A 143 16.21 -36.44 -14.26
N ILE A 144 15.21 -35.72 -14.74
CA ILE A 144 15.35 -34.29 -15.05
C ILE A 144 14.52 -33.49 -14.06
N THR A 145 15.16 -32.55 -13.37
CA THR A 145 14.45 -31.53 -12.60
C THR A 145 14.58 -30.19 -13.31
N ILE A 146 13.46 -29.52 -13.56
CA ILE A 146 13.41 -28.18 -14.14
C ILE A 146 12.86 -27.25 -13.08
N TYR A 147 13.68 -26.33 -12.61
CA TYR A 147 13.29 -25.21 -11.78
C TYR A 147 12.99 -24.02 -12.69
N ALA A 148 11.93 -23.28 -12.37
CA ALA A 148 11.57 -22.04 -13.02
C ALA A 148 11.33 -20.99 -11.94
N THR A 149 12.15 -19.95 -11.95
CA THR A 149 12.10 -18.83 -11.02
C THR A 149 11.61 -17.60 -11.75
N VAL A 150 10.47 -17.05 -11.32
CA VAL A 150 9.97 -15.75 -11.76
C VAL A 150 10.51 -14.69 -10.82
N PHE A 151 11.11 -13.64 -11.37
CA PHE A 151 11.58 -12.48 -10.63
C PHE A 151 10.65 -11.31 -10.90
N ILE A 152 10.37 -10.55 -9.85
CA ILE A 152 9.49 -9.40 -9.88
C ILE A 152 10.26 -8.22 -9.31
N GLU A 153 10.33 -7.13 -10.06
CA GLU A 153 10.94 -5.88 -9.62
C GLU A 153 9.90 -4.76 -9.68
N LEU A 154 9.61 -4.16 -8.53
CA LEU A 154 8.73 -3.00 -8.44
C LEU A 154 9.55 -1.71 -8.56
N ASP A 155 9.03 -0.73 -9.30
CA ASP A 155 9.69 0.57 -9.46
C ASP A 155 9.78 1.33 -8.12
N ASN A 156 10.98 1.33 -7.54
CA ASN A 156 11.30 2.06 -6.32
C ASN A 156 12.00 3.40 -6.59
N THR A 157 12.08 3.83 -7.86
CA THR A 157 12.76 5.06 -8.26
C THR A 157 11.81 6.21 -8.51
N ASN A 158 10.51 5.94 -8.62
CA ASN A 158 9.48 6.94 -8.81
C ASN A 158 9.30 7.78 -7.53
N PRO A 159 9.68 9.08 -7.51
CA PRO A 159 9.57 9.91 -6.31
C PRO A 159 8.12 10.28 -5.95
N GLU A 160 7.16 10.02 -6.84
CA GLU A 160 5.75 10.36 -6.62
C GLU A 160 4.93 9.20 -6.05
N ILE A 161 5.47 7.97 -6.11
CA ILE A 161 4.77 6.76 -5.72
C ILE A 161 5.62 5.93 -4.78
N ASP A 162 5.13 5.76 -3.57
CA ASP A 162 5.69 4.82 -2.61
C ASP A 162 4.88 3.53 -2.70
N PHE A 163 5.54 2.42 -3.05
CA PHE A 163 4.93 1.12 -2.91
C PHE A 163 4.74 0.77 -1.45
N PHE A 164 3.71 -0.03 -1.16
CA PHE A 164 3.55 -0.61 0.16
C PHE A 164 4.68 -1.62 0.40
N GLN A 165 5.64 -1.29 1.26
CA GLN A 165 6.94 -1.98 1.34
C GLN A 165 6.91 -3.29 2.14
N ARG A 166 5.74 -3.72 2.63
CA ARG A 166 5.60 -5.01 3.31
C ARG A 166 5.35 -6.11 2.28
N GLY A 167 6.40 -6.76 1.80
CA GLY A 167 6.31 -7.76 0.73
C GLY A 167 5.18 -8.80 0.92
N ASN A 168 5.02 -9.36 2.13
CA ASN A 168 3.97 -10.35 2.44
C ASN A 168 2.54 -9.80 2.42
N ASN A 169 2.38 -8.48 2.55
CA ASN A 169 1.09 -7.80 2.61
C ASN A 169 0.88 -6.89 1.40
N ASN A 170 1.86 -6.75 0.51
CA ASN A 170 1.69 -5.99 -0.71
C ASN A 170 0.89 -6.83 -1.69
N ARG A 171 -0.33 -6.39 -1.99
CA ARG A 171 -1.28 -7.13 -2.81
C ARG A 171 -0.76 -7.49 -4.20
N LEU A 172 0.04 -6.61 -4.80
CA LEU A 172 0.63 -6.88 -6.12
C LEU A 172 1.71 -7.96 -6.02
N ILE A 173 2.58 -7.90 -5.00
CA ILE A 173 3.60 -8.94 -4.76
C ILE A 173 2.92 -10.29 -4.45
N SER A 174 1.89 -10.31 -3.60
CA SER A 174 1.13 -11.53 -3.29
C SER A 174 0.57 -12.16 -4.57
N TYR A 175 -0.10 -11.38 -5.43
CA TYR A 175 -0.60 -11.86 -6.72
C TYR A 175 0.52 -12.40 -7.62
N LEU A 176 1.60 -11.63 -7.78
CA LEU A 176 2.74 -11.99 -8.62
C LEU A 176 3.56 -13.16 -8.03
N THR A 177 3.24 -13.63 -6.83
CA THR A 177 3.85 -14.82 -6.22
C THR A 177 2.84 -15.94 -5.98
N GLY A 178 1.68 -15.87 -6.64
CA GLY A 178 0.73 -16.98 -6.76
C GLY A 178 -0.54 -16.90 -5.91
N ASP A 179 -0.76 -15.81 -5.18
CA ASP A 179 -2.02 -15.59 -4.46
C ASP A 179 -3.10 -14.96 -5.38
N ASP A 180 -4.35 -14.97 -4.94
CA ASP A 180 -5.44 -14.29 -5.64
C ASP A 180 -5.36 -12.76 -5.50
N PHE A 181 -5.71 -12.04 -6.56
CA PHE A 181 -5.82 -10.57 -6.51
C PHE A 181 -7.27 -10.15 -6.21
N SER A 182 -7.44 -9.30 -5.20
CA SER A 182 -8.71 -8.63 -4.92
C SER A 182 -8.63 -7.17 -5.38
N ASP A 183 -9.72 -6.62 -5.91
CA ASP A 183 -9.69 -5.22 -6.36
C ASP A 183 -9.46 -4.27 -5.18
N PRO A 184 -8.49 -3.34 -5.29
CA PRO A 184 -8.21 -2.35 -4.26
C PRO A 184 -9.31 -1.29 -4.18
N ARG A 185 -9.34 -0.59 -3.05
CA ARG A 185 -10.11 0.64 -2.85
C ARG A 185 -9.18 1.84 -2.92
N LEU A 186 -9.73 2.97 -3.34
CA LEU A 186 -9.11 4.27 -3.12
C LEU A 186 -9.12 4.52 -1.62
N ILE A 187 -7.98 4.90 -1.08
CA ILE A 187 -7.84 5.43 0.27
C ILE A 187 -7.34 6.87 0.14
N ILE A 188 -7.91 7.79 0.92
CA ILE A 188 -7.40 9.16 1.04
C ILE A 188 -6.91 9.42 2.47
N GLY A 189 -5.88 10.24 2.57
CA GLY A 189 -5.25 10.64 3.83
C GLY A 189 -4.93 12.13 3.91
N ASN A 190 -4.65 12.60 5.13
CA ASN A 190 -4.42 14.00 5.43
C ASN A 190 -3.07 14.31 6.12
N ILE A 191 -2.09 13.39 6.04
CA ILE A 191 -0.76 13.64 6.60
C ILE A 191 0.23 14.03 5.51
N GLY A 192 0.34 13.22 4.45
CA GLY A 192 1.23 13.49 3.31
C GLY A 192 2.73 13.23 3.57
N GLU A 193 3.17 13.15 4.82
CA GLU A 193 4.56 12.80 5.18
C GLU A 193 4.91 11.35 4.79
N ASN A 194 6.19 11.08 4.53
CA ASN A 194 6.66 9.72 4.25
C ASN A 194 6.35 8.79 5.43
N THR A 195 5.71 7.67 5.14
CA THR A 195 5.60 6.57 6.10
C THR A 195 6.65 5.53 5.74
N GLN A 196 7.13 4.79 6.73
CA GLN A 196 8.12 3.74 6.47
C GLN A 196 7.60 2.61 5.59
N THR A 197 6.30 2.36 5.64
CA THR A 197 5.67 1.25 4.93
C THR A 197 5.05 1.64 3.60
N GLY A 198 5.06 2.93 3.23
CA GLY A 198 4.42 3.41 1.99
C GLY A 198 2.88 3.37 2.02
N ASP A 199 2.27 3.26 3.20
CA ASP A 199 0.84 3.42 3.46
C ASP A 199 0.44 4.88 3.70
N VAL A 200 -0.86 5.16 3.78
CA VAL A 200 -1.34 6.51 4.13
C VAL A 200 -1.05 6.83 5.59
N GLY A 201 -0.59 8.05 5.84
CA GLY A 201 -0.21 8.47 7.20
C GLY A 201 -1.39 8.55 8.17
N ASN A 202 -2.57 8.91 7.67
CA ASN A 202 -3.84 8.82 8.40
C ASN A 202 -4.96 8.62 7.40
N TYR A 203 -5.82 7.63 7.65
CA TYR A 203 -7.00 7.40 6.82
C TYR A 203 -8.14 8.33 7.22
N ILE A 204 -8.81 8.85 6.20
CA ILE A 204 -9.99 9.71 6.38
C ILE A 204 -11.20 9.20 5.60
N TYR A 205 -11.01 8.52 4.46
CA TYR A 205 -12.12 8.03 3.64
C TYR A 205 -11.64 6.98 2.62
N SER A 206 -12.57 6.15 2.15
CA SER A 206 -12.32 5.20 1.07
C SER A 206 -13.46 5.04 0.09
N ARG A 207 -13.11 4.68 -1.14
CA ARG A 207 -14.06 4.48 -2.24
C ARG A 207 -13.71 3.27 -3.08
N ARG A 208 -14.73 2.60 -3.61
CA ARG A 208 -14.53 1.54 -4.62
C ARG A 208 -13.97 2.14 -5.91
N LEU A 209 -13.06 1.39 -6.52
CA LEU A 209 -12.44 1.73 -7.80
C LEU A 209 -13.06 0.88 -8.90
N THR A 210 -13.02 1.41 -10.13
CA THR A 210 -13.29 0.66 -11.35
C THR A 210 -11.97 0.24 -11.96
N ARG A 211 -11.81 -1.06 -12.22
CA ARG A 211 -10.66 -1.62 -12.92
C ARG A 211 -10.91 -1.62 -14.42
N THR A 212 -9.88 -1.26 -15.20
CA THR A 212 -9.89 -1.36 -16.66
C THR A 212 -8.53 -1.86 -17.14
N SER A 213 -8.54 -2.94 -17.91
CA SER A 213 -7.36 -3.55 -18.52
C SER A 213 -7.08 -2.95 -19.90
N ASP A 214 -5.81 -2.85 -20.24
CA ASP A 214 -5.30 -2.42 -21.54
C ASP A 214 -4.14 -3.34 -21.93
N GLU A 215 -4.49 -4.44 -22.62
CA GLU A 215 -3.52 -5.46 -23.05
C GLU A 215 -2.49 -4.89 -24.03
N GLN A 216 -2.92 -4.00 -24.94
CA GLN A 216 -2.04 -3.41 -25.95
C GLN A 216 -0.91 -2.62 -25.30
N ASN A 217 -1.23 -1.85 -24.26
CA ASN A 217 -0.24 -1.10 -23.51
C ASN A 217 0.26 -1.85 -22.27
N ARG A 218 -0.11 -3.12 -22.04
CA ARG A 218 0.30 -3.94 -20.88
C ARG A 218 0.03 -3.25 -19.54
N LYS A 219 -1.10 -2.57 -19.45
CA LYS A 219 -1.42 -1.64 -18.36
C LYS A 219 -2.76 -2.00 -17.74
N VAL A 220 -2.88 -1.79 -16.44
CA VAL A 220 -4.17 -1.79 -15.75
C VAL A 220 -4.39 -0.46 -15.05
N THR A 221 -5.62 0.04 -15.14
CA THR A 221 -6.03 1.32 -14.57
C THR A 221 -7.10 1.08 -13.52
N PHE A 222 -6.93 1.70 -12.35
CA PHE A 222 -7.94 1.77 -11.30
C PHE A 222 -8.38 3.22 -11.15
N SER A 223 -9.65 3.50 -11.38
CA SER A 223 -10.15 4.88 -11.36
C SER A 223 -11.48 5.03 -10.64
N THR A 224 -11.72 6.23 -10.12
CA THR A 224 -13.00 6.62 -9.54
C THR A 224 -13.13 8.14 -9.53
N ARG A 225 -14.36 8.62 -9.36
CA ARG A 225 -14.70 10.03 -9.12
C ARG A 225 -15.25 10.17 -7.71
N LEU A 226 -14.69 11.08 -6.91
CA LEU A 226 -15.34 11.60 -5.71
C LEU A 226 -16.32 12.70 -6.13
N ASN A 227 -17.60 12.50 -5.87
CA ASN A 227 -18.62 13.52 -6.15
C ASN A 227 -18.54 14.67 -5.13
N THR A 228 -19.42 15.65 -5.29
CA THR A 228 -19.51 16.82 -4.42
C THR A 228 -19.81 16.44 -2.97
N ASP A 229 -20.59 15.40 -2.72
CA ASP A 229 -20.95 14.91 -1.39
C ASP A 229 -19.95 13.94 -0.76
N GLU A 230 -18.79 13.71 -1.41
CA GLU A 230 -17.87 12.64 -1.04
C GLU A 230 -16.44 13.14 -0.83
N GLY A 231 -15.81 12.64 0.24
CA GLY A 231 -14.39 12.89 0.52
C GLY A 231 -14.05 14.36 0.75
N ASN A 232 -14.98 15.14 1.32
CA ASN A 232 -14.83 16.56 1.62
C ASN A 232 -13.88 16.79 2.81
N TYR A 233 -12.59 16.64 2.53
CA TYR A 233 -11.49 16.74 3.49
C TYR A 233 -10.28 17.41 2.83
N ASP A 234 -9.30 17.74 3.65
CA ASP A 234 -7.97 18.15 3.19
C ASP A 234 -7.16 16.91 2.83
N ILE A 235 -7.06 16.66 1.52
CA ILE A 235 -6.43 15.45 0.99
C ILE A 235 -4.96 15.74 0.71
N TYR A 236 -4.06 15.14 1.46
CA TYR A 236 -2.60 15.24 1.28
C TYR A 236 -2.00 14.04 0.55
N GLU A 237 -2.74 12.93 0.49
CA GLU A 237 -2.25 11.68 -0.04
C GLU A 237 -3.41 10.82 -0.52
N VAL A 238 -3.14 10.01 -1.54
CA VAL A 238 -4.06 9.02 -2.10
C VAL A 238 -3.34 7.68 -2.14
N ALA A 239 -4.02 6.57 -1.88
CA ALA A 239 -3.44 5.24 -2.01
C ALA A 239 -4.38 4.26 -2.70
N LEU A 240 -3.76 3.29 -3.35
CA LEU A 240 -4.39 2.12 -3.93
C LEU A 240 -4.34 0.98 -2.90
N SER A 241 -5.05 1.15 -1.78
CA SER A 241 -5.00 0.21 -0.65
C SER A 241 -3.56 -0.15 -0.23
N ASP A 242 -3.29 -1.42 0.03
CA ASP A 242 -2.02 -2.07 0.37
C ASP A 242 -1.12 -2.32 -0.86
N LEU A 243 -1.25 -1.53 -1.92
CA LEU A 243 -0.44 -1.65 -3.13
C LEU A 243 0.60 -0.53 -3.22
N CYS A 244 0.14 0.71 -3.30
CA CYS A 244 1.00 1.89 -3.37
C CYS A 244 0.24 3.16 -2.98
N ARG A 245 0.99 4.23 -2.72
CA ARG A 245 0.51 5.54 -2.31
C ARG A 245 1.18 6.63 -3.13
N ALA A 246 0.46 7.72 -3.37
CA ALA A 246 1.01 8.99 -3.84
C ALA A 246 0.83 10.06 -2.76
N SER A 247 1.91 10.74 -2.38
CA SER A 247 1.88 11.94 -1.55
C SER A 247 1.83 13.20 -2.42
N LEU A 248 0.94 14.13 -2.09
CA LEU A 248 0.90 15.44 -2.75
C LEU A 248 2.07 16.33 -2.37
N ILE A 249 2.59 16.19 -1.14
CA ILE A 249 3.74 16.98 -0.65
C ILE A 249 4.99 16.67 -1.49
N ASN A 250 5.16 15.41 -1.89
CA ASN A 250 6.31 14.95 -2.67
C ASN A 250 6.04 14.92 -4.18
N SER A 251 4.79 15.16 -4.60
CA SER A 251 4.42 15.03 -6.00
C SER A 251 4.93 16.23 -6.80
N THR A 252 5.63 15.95 -7.90
CA THR A 252 6.01 17.00 -8.85
C THR A 252 4.84 17.43 -9.75
N LYS A 253 3.81 16.57 -9.87
CA LYS A 253 2.59 16.82 -10.63
C LYS A 253 1.53 17.61 -9.88
N TRP A 254 1.59 17.64 -8.55
CA TRP A 254 0.71 18.49 -7.75
C TRP A 254 1.33 19.88 -7.63
N GLN A 255 0.48 20.91 -7.73
CA GLN A 255 0.85 22.27 -7.44
C GLN A 255 -0.03 22.74 -6.29
N PRO A 256 0.53 23.42 -5.27
CA PRO A 256 -0.25 23.98 -4.19
C PRO A 256 -1.43 24.82 -4.70
N PHE A 257 -2.55 24.75 -4.00
CA PHE A 257 -3.80 25.36 -4.43
C PHE A 257 -3.98 26.73 -3.78
N ARG A 258 -4.26 27.75 -4.59
CA ARG A 258 -4.57 29.11 -4.11
C ARG A 258 -6.05 29.21 -3.77
N LEU A 259 -6.35 29.54 -2.52
CA LEU A 259 -7.68 29.93 -2.07
C LEU A 259 -7.74 31.46 -2.05
N GLU A 260 -8.77 32.02 -2.67
CA GLU A 260 -8.97 33.46 -2.81
C GLU A 260 -10.25 33.88 -2.10
N GLU A 261 -10.25 35.11 -1.59
CA GLU A 261 -11.40 35.77 -0.95
C GLU A 261 -12.06 34.93 0.16
N GLN A 262 -11.26 34.17 0.90
CA GLN A 262 -11.77 33.37 2.02
C GLN A 262 -12.24 34.31 3.11
N ASN A 263 -13.54 34.32 3.40
CA ASN A 263 -14.09 35.11 4.49
C ASN A 263 -13.55 34.59 5.83
N ILE A 264 -12.85 35.45 6.57
CA ILE A 264 -12.29 35.12 7.89
C ILE A 264 -12.95 35.89 9.05
N GLY A 265 -13.79 36.89 8.75
CA GLY A 265 -14.54 37.61 9.76
C GLY A 265 -15.10 38.95 9.29
N VAL A 266 -15.70 39.67 10.24
CA VAL A 266 -16.16 41.05 10.08
C VAL A 266 -15.64 41.85 11.27
N GLY A 267 -15.10 43.04 11.02
CA GLY A 267 -14.62 43.93 12.07
C GLY A 267 -15.74 44.39 12.99
N ASP A 268 -15.43 44.51 14.27
CA ASP A 268 -16.32 45.02 15.32
C ASP A 268 -15.73 46.27 16.02
N GLY A 269 -14.56 46.74 15.59
CA GLY A 269 -13.84 47.85 16.21
C GLY A 269 -13.07 47.50 17.49
N GLU A 270 -13.09 46.24 17.95
CA GLU A 270 -12.45 45.80 19.19
C GLU A 270 -11.54 44.57 19.00
N THR A 271 -12.00 43.57 18.25
CA THR A 271 -11.30 42.31 18.01
C THR A 271 -10.13 42.52 17.04
N THR A 272 -8.94 42.08 17.46
CA THR A 272 -7.71 42.16 16.66
C THR A 272 -7.28 40.83 16.05
N GLU A 273 -7.78 39.70 16.54
CA GLU A 273 -7.32 38.37 16.13
C GLU A 273 -8.42 37.60 15.39
N PHE A 274 -8.07 37.04 14.23
CA PHE A 274 -8.99 36.29 13.37
C PHE A 274 -8.37 34.98 12.89
N ASP A 275 -9.18 33.91 12.85
CA ASP A 275 -8.78 32.56 12.41
C ASP A 275 -8.72 32.48 10.88
N LEU A 276 -7.63 31.93 10.35
CA LEU A 276 -7.44 31.72 8.91
C LEU A 276 -8.11 30.43 8.39
N LYS A 277 -8.74 29.66 9.29
CA LYS A 277 -9.62 28.49 9.09
C LYS A 277 -8.96 27.24 8.52
N ARG A 278 -7.67 27.30 8.20
CA ARG A 278 -6.91 26.23 7.54
C ARG A 278 -5.50 26.15 8.10
N TYR A 279 -4.96 24.94 8.15
CA TYR A 279 -3.57 24.66 8.53
C TYR A 279 -2.64 24.64 7.31
N ASP A 280 -1.34 24.76 7.59
CA ASP A 280 -0.24 24.69 6.60
C ASP A 280 -0.37 25.68 5.44
N ILE A 281 -0.92 26.85 5.74
CA ILE A 281 -1.10 27.93 4.78
C ILE A 281 0.20 28.71 4.59
N PHE A 282 0.43 29.18 3.37
CA PHE A 282 1.53 30.07 3.04
C PHE A 282 1.11 31.09 1.96
N ASP A 283 2.00 32.04 1.65
CA ASP A 283 1.71 33.18 0.75
C ASP A 283 0.45 33.97 1.13
N VAL A 284 0.25 34.18 2.43
CA VAL A 284 -0.98 34.79 2.97
C VAL A 284 -1.07 36.28 2.61
N ASP A 285 -2.20 36.70 2.04
CA ASP A 285 -2.55 38.09 1.78
C ASP A 285 -3.90 38.40 2.44
N ILE A 286 -3.93 39.36 3.36
CA ILE A 286 -5.13 39.73 4.12
C ILE A 286 -5.70 41.02 3.54
N ARG A 287 -7.02 41.10 3.40
CA ARG A 287 -7.73 42.28 2.93
C ARG A 287 -8.85 42.68 3.87
N VAL A 288 -9.00 43.99 4.06
CA VAL A 288 -10.10 44.64 4.79
C VAL A 288 -10.85 45.52 3.77
N ASP A 289 -12.14 45.27 3.58
CA ASP A 289 -12.98 45.92 2.56
C ASP A 289 -12.36 45.89 1.15
N GLY A 290 -11.73 44.75 0.82
CA GLY A 290 -11.07 44.52 -0.47
C GLY A 290 -9.71 45.23 -0.64
N GLN A 291 -9.26 46.01 0.35
CA GLN A 291 -7.92 46.62 0.35
C GLN A 291 -6.94 45.77 1.14
N LYS A 292 -5.70 45.64 0.66
CA LYS A 292 -4.65 44.91 1.36
C LYS A 292 -4.43 45.51 2.75
N ALA A 293 -4.46 44.67 3.78
CA ALA A 293 -4.18 45.05 5.14
C ALA A 293 -2.68 45.29 5.32
N GLU A 294 -2.34 46.38 6.02
CA GLU A 294 -0.99 46.68 6.49
C GLU A 294 -0.93 46.49 8.01
N ASN A 295 0.27 46.34 8.57
CA ASN A 295 0.50 46.22 10.03
C ASN A 295 -0.26 45.03 10.64
N ILE A 296 0.00 43.85 10.08
CA ILE A 296 -0.51 42.58 10.56
C ILE A 296 0.64 41.67 11.00
N THR A 297 0.35 40.79 11.95
CA THR A 297 1.22 39.68 12.34
C THR A 297 0.51 38.38 12.05
N LEU A 298 1.19 37.45 11.38
CA LEU A 298 0.69 36.10 11.15
C LEU A 298 1.29 35.16 12.19
N ASN A 299 0.44 34.36 12.83
CA ASN A 299 0.83 33.41 13.87
C ASN A 299 0.50 31.98 13.44
N ASN A 300 1.35 31.04 13.88
CA ASN A 300 1.13 29.59 13.74
C ASN A 300 0.98 29.11 12.28
N ILE A 301 1.66 29.75 11.33
CA ILE A 301 1.59 29.43 9.89
C ILE A 301 2.59 28.34 9.48
N GLU A 302 3.47 27.90 10.37
CA GLU A 302 4.51 26.92 10.08
C GLU A 302 3.91 25.54 9.78
N SER A 303 4.17 25.06 8.56
CA SER A 303 3.66 23.77 8.07
C SER A 303 4.00 22.60 9.00
N GLY A 304 3.01 21.74 9.26
CA GLY A 304 3.13 20.49 10.01
C GLY A 304 3.25 20.64 11.53
N SER A 305 3.45 21.85 12.05
CA SER A 305 3.76 22.08 13.47
C SER A 305 2.52 22.18 14.36
N TYR A 306 1.44 22.76 13.84
CA TYR A 306 0.28 23.17 14.64
C TYR A 306 -0.99 22.37 14.40
N ARG A 307 -0.91 21.31 13.58
CA ARG A 307 -2.07 20.42 13.34
C ARG A 307 -2.55 19.82 14.65
N GLU A 308 -3.87 19.76 14.84
CA GLU A 308 -4.51 19.22 16.05
C GLU A 308 -4.13 17.76 16.33
N LYS A 309 -4.02 16.96 15.26
CA LYS A 309 -3.85 15.51 15.36
C LYS A 309 -2.59 15.09 14.63
N LEU A 310 -1.79 14.27 15.31
CA LEU A 310 -0.61 13.63 14.77
C LEU A 310 -0.87 12.13 14.63
N PRO A 311 -0.31 11.48 13.61
CA PRO A 311 -0.42 10.04 13.50
C PRO A 311 0.46 9.37 14.57
N LEU A 312 -0.02 8.27 15.14
CA LEU A 312 0.65 7.58 16.24
C LEU A 312 2.03 7.02 15.84
N TRP A 313 2.26 6.75 14.55
CA TRP A 313 3.57 6.29 14.08
C TRP A 313 4.72 7.27 14.37
N LYS A 314 4.44 8.56 14.60
CA LYS A 314 5.47 9.55 15.00
C LYS A 314 6.14 9.23 16.34
N ALA A 315 5.48 8.44 17.19
CA ALA A 315 5.99 8.06 18.50
C ALA A 315 6.56 6.63 18.56
N LEU A 316 6.57 5.90 17.46
CA LEU A 316 7.04 4.52 17.42
C LEU A 316 8.56 4.44 17.21
N ASP A 317 9.20 3.40 17.76
CA ASP A 317 10.53 2.98 17.36
C ASP A 317 10.42 2.19 16.06
N LEU A 318 10.51 2.93 14.97
CA LEU A 318 10.30 2.42 13.64
C LEU A 318 11.50 1.61 13.11
N SER A 319 12.55 1.37 13.91
CA SER A 319 13.68 0.55 13.50
C SER A 319 13.45 -0.96 13.62
N LEU A 320 12.42 -1.38 14.38
CA LEU A 320 12.32 -2.77 14.85
C LEU A 320 11.12 -3.57 14.32
N ASN A 321 10.03 -2.95 13.85
CA ASN A 321 8.95 -3.72 13.23
C ASN A 321 7.97 -2.88 12.39
N PRO A 322 8.20 -2.72 11.08
CA PRO A 322 7.25 -2.03 10.22
C PRO A 322 5.93 -2.79 10.06
N ASN A 323 5.82 -4.08 10.42
CA ASN A 323 4.66 -4.95 10.13
C ASN A 323 3.42 -4.74 11.02
N ASN A 324 3.53 -3.94 12.08
CA ASN A 324 2.45 -3.74 13.06
C ASN A 324 1.81 -2.34 13.02
N LEU A 325 2.05 -1.55 11.97
CA LEU A 325 1.50 -0.19 11.84
C LEU A 325 0.03 -0.13 11.37
N ASN A 326 -0.58 -1.28 11.05
CA ASN A 326 -1.88 -1.32 10.36
C ASN A 326 -3.09 -0.95 11.24
N ILE A 327 -2.88 -0.68 12.53
CA ILE A 327 -3.93 -0.23 13.45
C ILE A 327 -4.14 1.30 13.42
N PHE A 328 -3.31 2.03 12.68
CA PHE A 328 -3.20 3.50 12.80
C PHE A 328 -3.89 4.27 11.67
N SER A 329 -4.45 3.59 10.66
CA SER A 329 -4.98 4.23 9.45
C SER A 329 -6.07 3.41 8.75
N SER A 330 -6.87 2.62 9.44
CA SER A 330 -8.06 1.99 8.83
C SER A 330 -9.02 1.48 9.90
N PRO A 331 -10.33 1.43 9.60
CA PRO A 331 -11.30 0.59 10.31
C PRO A 331 -10.71 -0.78 10.70
N PHE A 332 -10.58 -1.01 12.00
CA PHE A 332 -10.22 -2.32 12.56
C PHE A 332 -11.50 -3.05 12.96
N ASN A 333 -11.74 -4.25 12.42
CA ASN A 333 -12.86 -5.08 12.82
C ASN A 333 -12.48 -5.95 14.02
N GLY A 334 -13.04 -5.63 15.19
CA GLY A 334 -12.86 -6.40 16.42
C GLY A 334 -13.37 -7.84 16.28
N LYS A 335 -12.80 -8.76 17.06
CA LYS A 335 -13.33 -10.13 17.24
C LYS A 335 -14.13 -10.23 18.54
N PRO A 336 -15.01 -11.24 18.70
CA PRO A 336 -15.73 -11.47 19.94
C PRO A 336 -14.78 -11.54 21.15
N GLU A 337 -15.19 -11.00 22.29
CA GLU A 337 -14.39 -11.00 23.55
C GLU A 337 -13.93 -12.41 23.98
N TYR A 338 -14.71 -13.44 23.65
CA TYR A 338 -14.41 -14.85 23.94
C TYR A 338 -13.56 -15.54 22.86
N ALA A 339 -13.12 -14.83 21.81
CA ALA A 339 -12.20 -15.41 20.83
C ALA A 339 -10.88 -15.77 21.54
N GLU A 340 -10.35 -16.96 21.26
CA GLU A 340 -9.12 -17.48 21.91
C GLU A 340 -7.92 -16.51 21.79
N LEU A 341 -7.92 -15.65 20.77
CA LEU A 341 -6.96 -14.56 20.60
C LEU A 341 -7.68 -13.30 20.11
N LEU A 342 -7.79 -12.31 20.99
CA LEU A 342 -8.16 -10.96 20.58
C LEU A 342 -7.12 -10.44 19.59
N PRO A 343 -7.54 -9.79 18.49
CA PRO A 343 -6.59 -9.11 17.64
C PRO A 343 -5.77 -8.12 18.46
N THR A 344 -4.46 -8.29 18.35
CA THR A 344 -3.48 -7.62 19.18
C THR A 344 -2.42 -7.01 18.29
N THR A 345 -1.96 -5.84 18.67
CA THR A 345 -0.83 -5.20 18.00
C THR A 345 0.09 -4.66 19.05
N VAL A 346 1.29 -5.24 19.10
CA VAL A 346 2.38 -4.79 19.96
C VAL A 346 3.29 -3.90 19.13
N VAL A 347 3.57 -2.72 19.65
CA VAL A 347 4.50 -1.76 19.05
C VAL A 347 5.52 -1.33 20.08
N LYS A 348 6.77 -1.23 19.63
CA LYS A 348 7.80 -0.56 20.40
C LYS A 348 7.68 0.95 20.18
N VAL A 349 7.81 1.71 21.25
CA VAL A 349 7.63 3.16 21.24
C VAL A 349 8.89 3.85 21.78
N ASP A 350 9.03 5.14 21.46
CA ASP A 350 10.02 6.00 22.10
C ASP A 350 9.36 6.62 23.35
N PRO A 351 9.77 6.24 24.58
CA PRO A 351 9.16 6.78 25.81
C PRO A 351 9.14 8.31 25.85
N SER A 352 10.18 8.95 25.30
CA SER A 352 10.28 10.43 25.29
C SER A 352 9.24 11.10 24.37
N LYS A 353 8.64 10.34 23.45
CA LYS A 353 7.63 10.83 22.50
C LYS A 353 6.20 10.49 22.90
N ILE A 354 6.00 9.58 23.85
CA ILE A 354 4.66 9.16 24.30
C ILE A 354 4.27 9.71 25.67
N VAL A 355 5.23 9.93 26.59
CA VAL A 355 4.92 10.42 27.94
C VAL A 355 4.30 11.81 27.89
N GLY A 356 3.20 11.98 28.62
CA GLY A 356 2.37 13.18 28.63
C GLY A 356 1.45 13.32 27.42
N LYS A 357 1.62 12.51 26.37
CA LYS A 357 0.82 12.61 25.14
C LYS A 357 -0.55 11.98 25.32
N THR A 358 -1.55 12.66 24.79
CA THR A 358 -2.93 12.17 24.74
C THR A 358 -3.16 11.37 23.45
N LEU A 359 -3.56 10.11 23.59
CA LEU A 359 -4.10 9.30 22.52
C LEU A 359 -5.59 9.61 22.32
N GLU A 360 -6.03 9.64 21.08
CA GLU A 360 -7.44 9.71 20.65
C GLU A 360 -7.82 8.39 19.97
N PHE A 361 -8.95 7.83 20.36
CA PHE A 361 -9.56 6.64 19.78
C PHE A 361 -10.95 7.01 19.25
N VAL A 362 -11.26 6.58 18.02
CA VAL A 362 -12.60 6.74 17.45
C VAL A 362 -13.22 5.36 17.27
N LEU A 363 -14.24 5.07 18.06
CA LEU A 363 -14.88 3.76 18.17
C LEU A 363 -16.33 3.81 17.64
N GLU A 364 -16.79 2.75 16.99
CA GLU A 364 -18.18 2.58 16.58
C GLU A 364 -18.65 1.16 16.91
N GLY A 365 -19.72 1.05 17.70
CA GLY A 365 -20.42 -0.20 17.97
C GLY A 365 -21.35 -0.62 16.82
N GLU A 366 -21.75 -1.89 16.79
CA GLU A 366 -22.73 -2.40 15.82
C GLU A 366 -24.06 -2.72 16.52
N TYR A 367 -25.18 -2.12 16.13
CA TYR A 367 -26.48 -2.49 16.72
C TYR A 367 -27.15 -3.62 15.93
N PHE A 368 -27.13 -4.83 16.48
CA PHE A 368 -27.96 -5.95 16.00
C PHE A 368 -28.72 -6.58 17.17
N PHE A 369 -29.99 -6.17 17.35
CA PHE A 369 -30.97 -6.67 18.33
C PHE A 369 -30.59 -6.63 19.84
N SER A 370 -29.37 -6.22 20.18
CA SER A 370 -28.90 -5.84 21.51
C SER A 370 -27.78 -4.80 21.38
N ALA A 371 -27.51 -4.02 22.43
CA ALA A 371 -26.40 -3.06 22.40
C ALA A 371 -25.06 -3.82 22.34
N ARG A 372 -24.44 -3.88 21.16
CA ARG A 372 -23.12 -4.51 20.99
C ARG A 372 -22.06 -3.42 21.05
N ARG A 373 -20.99 -3.69 21.79
CA ARG A 373 -19.96 -2.69 22.09
C ARG A 373 -18.68 -2.95 21.29
N ALA A 374 -18.03 -1.89 20.84
CA ALA A 374 -16.62 -1.88 20.49
C ALA A 374 -15.81 -1.70 21.77
N TYR A 375 -14.73 -2.44 21.94
CA TYR A 375 -13.78 -2.24 23.04
C TYR A 375 -12.38 -2.02 22.49
N VAL A 376 -11.69 -1.08 23.10
CA VAL A 376 -10.25 -0.88 22.96
C VAL A 376 -9.59 -1.05 24.33
N TYR A 377 -8.47 -1.75 24.34
CA TYR A 377 -7.59 -1.86 25.50
C TYR A 377 -6.20 -1.42 25.08
N VAL A 378 -5.55 -0.65 25.94
CA VAL A 378 -4.13 -0.29 25.80
C VAL A 378 -3.41 -0.86 27.00
N ASP A 379 -2.35 -1.60 26.73
CA ASP A 379 -1.45 -2.11 27.75
C ASP A 379 -0.04 -1.53 27.56
N GLY A 380 0.65 -1.25 28.65
CA GLY A 380 2.04 -0.78 28.67
C GLY A 380 3.00 -1.89 29.14
N SER A 381 4.23 -1.87 28.63
CA SER A 381 5.31 -2.78 29.04
C SER A 381 6.68 -2.12 28.88
N ASN A 382 7.62 -2.49 29.74
CA ASN A 382 9.02 -2.04 29.66
C ASN A 382 9.96 -3.09 29.01
N ASP A 383 9.53 -4.35 28.94
CA ASP A 383 10.34 -5.47 28.43
C ASP A 383 9.75 -6.11 27.14
N GLY A 384 8.49 -5.80 26.82
CA GLY A 384 7.77 -6.38 25.70
C GLY A 384 7.23 -7.79 25.97
N GLU A 385 7.32 -8.29 27.20
CA GLU A 385 6.84 -9.60 27.64
C GLU A 385 5.68 -9.46 28.64
N GLU A 386 5.89 -8.69 29.71
CA GLU A 386 4.89 -8.44 30.75
C GLU A 386 4.13 -7.16 30.44
N PHE A 387 2.82 -7.27 30.22
CA PHE A 387 1.94 -6.14 29.88
C PHE A 387 0.91 -5.88 30.96
N GLU A 388 0.82 -4.64 31.40
CA GLU A 388 -0.23 -4.14 32.30
C GLU A 388 -1.25 -3.32 31.51
N GLN A 389 -2.55 -3.56 31.72
CA GLN A 389 -3.58 -2.73 31.09
C GLN A 389 -3.61 -1.34 31.72
N ILE A 390 -3.31 -0.32 30.93
CA ILE A 390 -3.24 1.08 31.37
C ILE A 390 -4.49 1.87 30.98
N TYR A 391 -5.24 1.39 29.98
CA TYR A 391 -6.47 2.02 29.54
C TYR A 391 -7.46 1.03 28.93
N SER A 392 -8.75 1.31 29.07
CA SER A 392 -9.78 0.71 28.24
C SER A 392 -10.94 1.67 28.03
N ALA A 393 -11.58 1.55 26.87
CA ALA A 393 -12.80 2.27 26.54
C ALA A 393 -13.74 1.36 25.75
N SER A 394 -15.03 1.71 25.78
CA SER A 394 -16.02 1.00 24.99
C SER A 394 -17.10 1.94 24.46
N ASP A 395 -17.50 1.74 23.21
CA ASP A 395 -18.63 2.40 22.59
C ASP A 395 -19.72 1.41 22.21
N GLY A 396 -20.98 1.77 22.41
CA GLY A 396 -22.14 1.00 21.96
C GLY A 396 -23.10 1.82 21.09
N GLY A 397 -22.65 2.99 20.63
CA GLY A 397 -23.40 3.90 19.79
C GLY A 397 -23.42 3.46 18.34
N TRP A 398 -24.35 4.06 17.58
CA TRP A 398 -24.47 3.91 16.13
C TRP A 398 -23.54 4.86 15.38
N ASP A 399 -23.11 5.91 16.08
CA ASP A 399 -22.29 6.96 15.53
C ASP A 399 -20.88 6.85 16.16
N PRO A 400 -19.83 7.06 15.36
CA PRO A 400 -18.46 7.05 15.87
C PRO A 400 -18.30 8.02 17.04
N SER A 401 -17.81 7.49 18.17
CA SER A 401 -17.58 8.24 19.40
C SER A 401 -16.09 8.33 19.70
N THR A 402 -15.66 9.49 20.20
CA THR A 402 -14.26 9.79 20.50
C THR A 402 -13.95 9.55 21.97
N TYR A 403 -12.83 8.89 22.24
CA TYR A 403 -12.29 8.61 23.56
C TYR A 403 -10.83 9.03 23.62
N THR A 404 -10.36 9.48 24.78
CA THR A 404 -8.99 9.94 24.94
C THR A 404 -8.31 9.33 26.16
N TYR A 405 -6.98 9.17 26.09
CA TYR A 405 -6.15 8.69 27.18
C TYR A 405 -4.76 9.32 27.16
N THR A 406 -4.31 9.90 28.27
CA THR A 406 -2.96 10.43 28.42
C THR A 406 -2.04 9.36 28.96
N ILE A 407 -0.92 9.11 28.28
CA ILE A 407 0.09 8.16 28.75
C ILE A 407 0.99 8.86 29.78
N GLU A 408 0.93 8.40 31.03
CA GLU A 408 1.67 9.03 32.14
C GLU A 408 3.06 8.39 32.35
N GLU A 409 3.23 7.12 31.96
CA GLU A 409 4.42 6.33 32.27
C GLU A 409 5.31 6.06 31.03
N PRO A 410 6.65 5.97 31.18
CA PRO A 410 7.60 5.84 30.08
C PRO A 410 7.75 4.40 29.57
N TYR A 411 6.67 3.80 29.07
CA TYR A 411 6.71 2.44 28.53
C TYR A 411 7.58 2.33 27.27
N GLU A 412 8.34 1.24 27.14
CA GLU A 412 9.06 0.92 25.89
C GLU A 412 8.16 0.25 24.84
N TYR A 413 7.05 -0.35 25.27
CA TYR A 413 6.10 -1.04 24.41
C TYR A 413 4.66 -0.68 24.77
N LEU A 414 3.84 -0.54 23.74
CA LEU A 414 2.39 -0.47 23.86
C LEU A 414 1.76 -1.67 23.15
N ARG A 415 0.73 -2.26 23.76
CA ARG A 415 -0.10 -3.29 23.15
C ARG A 415 -1.53 -2.79 23.05
N PHE A 416 -2.04 -2.76 21.83
CA PHE A 416 -3.43 -2.45 21.55
C PHE A 416 -4.20 -3.76 21.35
N ARG A 417 -5.30 -3.92 22.09
CA ARG A 417 -6.23 -5.06 21.95
C ARG A 417 -7.60 -4.54 21.57
N PHE A 418 -8.28 -5.26 20.69
CA PHE A 418 -9.59 -4.84 20.18
C PHE A 418 -10.59 -5.97 20.25
N SER A 419 -11.80 -5.69 20.74
CA SER A 419 -12.88 -6.67 20.78
C SER A 419 -14.24 -6.07 20.40
N GLY A 420 -15.14 -6.97 19.99
CA GLY A 420 -16.57 -6.73 19.78
C GLY A 420 -17.42 -7.68 20.62
N HIS A 421 -18.74 -7.44 20.68
CA HIS A 421 -19.67 -8.24 21.49
C HIS A 421 -20.45 -9.26 20.63
N ASP A 422 -20.47 -10.54 21.02
CA ASP A 422 -21.27 -11.62 20.42
C ASP A 422 -21.26 -11.71 18.87
N SER A 423 -20.19 -12.26 18.30
CA SER A 423 -20.04 -12.53 16.85
C SER A 423 -20.14 -11.29 15.94
N SER A 424 -20.22 -10.08 16.48
CA SER A 424 -20.34 -8.83 15.71
C SER A 424 -19.00 -8.25 15.28
N THR A 425 -19.04 -7.46 14.21
CA THR A 425 -17.89 -6.68 13.76
C THR A 425 -18.04 -5.26 14.30
N SER A 426 -17.36 -4.96 15.41
CA SER A 426 -17.24 -3.58 15.90
C SER A 426 -16.05 -2.90 15.22
N THR A 427 -16.10 -1.59 15.00
CA THR A 427 -15.10 -0.87 14.19
C THR A 427 -14.34 0.16 15.01
N ILE A 428 -13.02 0.21 14.82
CA ILE A 428 -12.17 1.30 15.30
C ILE A 428 -11.68 2.08 14.09
N HIS A 429 -12.13 3.32 13.96
CA HIS A 429 -11.82 4.14 12.80
C HIS A 429 -10.39 4.66 12.81
N SER A 430 -9.88 5.02 14.00
CA SER A 430 -8.52 5.56 14.13
C SER A 430 -7.99 5.53 15.56
N VAL A 431 -6.66 5.44 15.67
CA VAL A 431 -5.88 5.78 16.87
C VAL A 431 -4.88 6.88 16.51
N ARG A 432 -4.94 8.02 17.19
CA ARG A 432 -4.15 9.22 16.89
C ARG A 432 -3.52 9.79 18.16
N MET A 433 -2.52 10.66 18.01
CA MET A 433 -2.04 11.48 19.11
C MET A 433 -2.59 12.89 18.96
N LEU A 434 -3.05 13.48 20.05
CA LEU A 434 -3.34 14.91 20.09
C LEU A 434 -2.03 15.69 20.20
N ASN A 435 -1.89 16.71 19.38
CA ASN A 435 -0.76 17.62 19.44
C ASN A 435 -1.03 18.67 20.52
N GLU A 436 -0.40 18.58 21.68
CA GLU A 436 -0.54 19.61 22.75
C GLU A 436 -0.15 21.03 22.31
N ASN A 437 0.68 21.15 21.27
CA ASN A 437 1.10 22.43 20.74
C ASN A 437 0.16 22.93 19.63
N TYR A 438 -0.98 22.28 19.38
CA TYR A 438 -1.90 22.71 18.34
C TYR A 438 -2.36 24.14 18.58
N LYS A 439 -2.34 24.93 17.52
CA LYS A 439 -2.82 26.31 17.51
C LYS A 439 -3.39 26.61 16.14
N THR A 440 -4.56 27.22 16.09
CA THR A 440 -5.12 27.65 14.81
C THR A 440 -4.23 28.74 14.22
N PRO A 441 -3.99 28.75 12.88
CA PRO A 441 -3.32 29.86 12.24
C PRO A 441 -4.17 31.11 12.32
N THR A 442 -3.58 32.21 12.80
CA THR A 442 -4.30 33.46 13.01
C THR A 442 -3.60 34.65 12.37
N VAL A 443 -4.39 35.65 12.01
CA VAL A 443 -3.91 37.01 11.73
C VAL A 443 -4.25 37.89 12.92
N VAL A 444 -3.27 38.69 13.35
CA VAL A 444 -3.44 39.72 14.38
C VAL A 444 -3.21 41.09 13.75
N PHE A 445 -4.20 41.96 13.87
CA PHE A 445 -4.11 43.36 13.45
C PHE A 445 -3.57 44.23 14.57
N ASP A 446 -2.64 45.15 14.26
CA ASP A 446 -2.15 46.13 15.24
C ASP A 446 -3.26 47.10 15.69
N THR A 447 -4.27 47.33 14.84
CA THR A 447 -5.46 48.13 15.13
C THR A 447 -6.70 47.34 14.73
N PRO A 448 -7.73 47.23 15.60
CA PRO A 448 -8.95 46.51 15.28
C PRO A 448 -9.58 47.02 13.98
N PRO A 449 -9.97 46.13 13.04
CA PRO A 449 -10.76 46.52 11.88
C PRO A 449 -12.08 47.19 12.30
N SER A 450 -12.47 48.24 11.59
CA SER A 450 -13.68 49.01 11.93
C SER A 450 -14.95 48.16 11.89
N GLU A 451 -15.95 48.56 12.68
CA GLU A 451 -17.26 47.90 12.71
C GLU A 451 -17.85 47.75 11.29
N GLY A 452 -18.21 46.53 10.92
CA GLY A 452 -18.80 46.19 9.63
C GLY A 452 -17.80 45.96 8.49
N ALA A 453 -16.50 46.16 8.70
CA ALA A 453 -15.49 45.93 7.67
C ALA A 453 -15.35 44.45 7.35
N ALA A 454 -15.47 44.06 6.08
CA ALA A 454 -15.32 42.67 5.66
C ALA A 454 -13.85 42.27 5.64
N ILE A 455 -13.50 41.14 6.27
CA ILE A 455 -12.12 40.65 6.36
C ILE A 455 -12.01 39.36 5.55
N THR A 456 -11.14 39.37 4.54
CA THR A 456 -10.90 38.22 3.66
C THR A 456 -9.41 37.88 3.61
N ALA A 457 -9.10 36.62 3.35
CA ALA A 457 -7.75 36.13 3.18
C ALA A 457 -7.60 35.38 1.86
N ASP A 458 -6.50 35.62 1.18
CA ASP A 458 -5.99 34.73 0.15
C ASP A 458 -4.80 33.98 0.71
N TYR A 459 -4.73 32.67 0.51
CA TYR A 459 -3.59 31.86 0.93
C TYR A 459 -3.46 30.60 0.10
N THR A 460 -2.27 30.03 0.09
CA THR A 460 -1.95 28.82 -0.64
C THR A 460 -1.90 27.63 0.32
N VAL A 461 -2.44 26.48 -0.10
CA VAL A 461 -2.41 25.21 0.66
C VAL A 461 -1.69 24.10 -0.12
N PRO A 462 -0.93 23.21 0.55
CA PRO A 462 -0.17 22.15 -0.12
C PRO A 462 -0.99 20.89 -0.46
N TYR A 463 -2.29 20.88 -0.17
CA TYR A 463 -3.20 19.74 -0.32
C TYR A 463 -4.37 20.09 -1.24
N ILE A 464 -5.16 19.08 -1.64
CA ILE A 464 -6.44 19.32 -2.32
C ILE A 464 -7.49 19.69 -1.25
N PRO A 465 -8.00 20.94 -1.21
CA PRO A 465 -9.05 21.34 -0.27
C PRO A 465 -10.40 20.88 -0.82
N LYS A 466 -10.70 19.58 -0.77
CA LYS A 466 -11.92 19.02 -1.37
C LYS A 466 -13.15 19.50 -0.58
N THR A 467 -14.05 20.21 -1.24
CA THR A 467 -15.35 20.66 -0.71
C THR A 467 -16.51 20.12 -1.55
N GLU A 468 -17.73 20.49 -1.17
CA GLU A 468 -18.94 20.21 -1.92
C GLU A 468 -19.06 20.94 -3.26
N ASP A 469 -18.18 21.89 -3.55
CA ASP A 469 -18.23 22.65 -4.79
C ASP A 469 -17.50 21.97 -5.95
N TYR A 470 -16.70 20.94 -5.65
CA TYR A 470 -15.79 20.32 -6.61
C TYR A 470 -15.95 18.80 -6.64
N VAL A 471 -15.60 18.22 -7.78
CA VAL A 471 -15.41 16.76 -7.94
C VAL A 471 -13.92 16.45 -8.05
N LEU A 472 -13.51 15.25 -7.65
CA LEU A 472 -12.13 14.80 -7.78
C LEU A 472 -12.06 13.47 -8.55
N ASP A 473 -11.46 13.51 -9.74
CA ASP A 473 -11.12 12.30 -10.49
C ASP A 473 -9.76 11.75 -10.06
N VAL A 474 -9.73 10.49 -9.65
CA VAL A 474 -8.50 9.80 -9.21
C VAL A 474 -8.27 8.58 -10.08
N SER A 475 -7.04 8.41 -10.56
CA SER A 475 -6.63 7.26 -11.36
C SER A 475 -5.23 6.77 -10.95
N PHE A 476 -5.11 5.47 -10.73
CA PHE A 476 -3.83 4.77 -10.60
C PHE A 476 -3.63 3.86 -11.81
N GLU A 477 -2.42 3.82 -12.34
CA GLU A 477 -2.01 2.96 -13.43
C GLU A 477 -0.85 2.08 -13.00
N ILE A 478 -0.94 0.78 -13.27
CA ILE A 478 0.17 -0.16 -13.13
C ILE A 478 0.55 -0.61 -14.53
N GLN A 479 1.82 -0.41 -14.88
CA GLN A 479 2.40 -0.80 -16.15
C GLN A 479 3.29 -2.03 -15.96
N PHE A 480 2.97 -3.12 -16.66
CA PHE A 480 3.80 -4.32 -16.65
C PHE A 480 4.88 -4.23 -17.74
N GLY A 481 6.10 -4.62 -17.37
CA GLY A 481 7.29 -4.60 -18.23
C GLY A 481 8.06 -5.91 -18.20
N GLU A 482 9.04 -6.02 -19.09
CA GLU A 482 10.08 -7.05 -19.03
C GLU A 482 11.28 -6.44 -18.28
N GLY A 483 11.85 -7.19 -17.33
CA GLY A 483 12.96 -6.74 -16.47
C GLY A 483 14.34 -7.14 -16.96
#